data_AF-A0A376LDR0-F1
#
_entry.id   AF-A0A376LDR0-F1
#
_cell.length_a   1.000
_cell.length_b   1.000
_cell.length_c   1.000
_cell.angle_alpha   90.00
_cell.angle_beta   90.00
_cell.angle_gamma   90.00
#
_symmetry.space_group_name_H-M   'P 1'
#
loop_
_entity.id
_entity.type
_entity.pdbx_description
1 polymer ?
#
loop_
_entity_poly.entity_id
_entity_poly.type
_entity_poly.pdbx_seq_one_letter_code
_entity_poly.pdbx_strand_id
1 'polypeptide(L)'
;MNDIQLPWSFFNIHGLEFNGQISFLKAGLYYADHITAVSPTYAREITEPQFAYGMEGLLQQRHREGRLSGVLNGVDEKIWSPETDLLLASRYTRDTLEDKAENKRQLQIAMGLKVDDKVPLFAVVSRLTSQKGLDLVLEALPGSSGAGRATGATRRGRSGAAGRFPLRRQRNTPARWAFRLAITKHFSHRIMGGADVILVPSRFEPCGLTQLYGLKYGTLPLVRRTGGLADTVSDCSLENLADGVASGFVFEDSNAWSLLRAIRRAFVLWSRPSLWRFVQRQAMAMDFSWQVAAKSYRELYYRLK
;
A
#
# COMPACT_ATOMS: atom_id res chain seq x y z
N MET A 1 36.89 -2.16 10.03
CA MET A 1 37.09 -0.74 10.39
C MET A 1 38.09 -0.06 9.46
N ASN A 2 39.28 -0.63 9.28
CA ASN A 2 40.29 -0.12 8.33
C ASN A 2 39.76 -0.03 6.89
N ASP A 3 39.02 -1.05 6.42
CA ASP A 3 38.45 -1.08 5.05
C ASP A 3 37.42 0.01 4.78
N ILE A 4 36.74 0.51 5.83
CA ILE A 4 35.77 1.61 5.75
C ILE A 4 36.35 2.93 6.28
N GLN A 5 37.66 2.96 6.56
CA GLN A 5 38.41 4.13 7.00
C GLN A 5 37.81 4.86 8.21
N LEU A 6 37.25 4.10 9.17
CA LEU A 6 36.72 4.65 10.42
C LEU A 6 37.56 4.24 11.64
N PRO A 7 37.69 5.11 12.67
CA PRO A 7 38.37 4.76 13.92
C PRO A 7 37.69 3.60 14.64
N TRP A 8 38.46 2.71 15.26
CA TRP A 8 37.93 1.56 16.01
C TRP A 8 36.98 1.96 17.15
N SER A 9 37.10 3.17 17.70
CA SER A 9 36.19 3.71 18.72
C SER A 9 34.73 3.81 18.25
N PHE A 10 34.48 3.85 16.94
CA PHE A 10 33.13 3.85 16.39
C PHE A 10 32.46 2.47 16.49
N PHE A 11 33.24 1.38 16.51
CA PHE A 11 32.75 0.01 16.66
C PHE A 11 32.37 -0.27 18.12
N ASN A 12 31.30 0.37 18.57
CA ASN A 12 30.75 0.24 19.91
C ASN A 12 29.20 0.27 19.90
N ILE A 13 28.59 -0.21 20.98
CA ILE A 13 27.14 -0.27 21.17
C ILE A 13 26.48 1.12 21.15
N HIS A 14 27.21 2.17 21.50
CA HIS A 14 26.89 3.58 21.32
C HIS A 14 27.53 4.13 20.03
N GLY A 15 27.36 3.41 18.93
CA GLY A 15 28.01 3.63 17.64
C GLY A 15 27.48 2.67 16.57
N LEU A 16 28.34 2.21 15.66
CA LEU A 16 27.93 1.43 14.48
C LEU A 16 27.83 -0.10 14.70
N GLU A 17 28.26 -0.61 15.85
CA GLU A 17 28.26 -2.05 16.16
C GLU A 17 26.83 -2.57 16.38
N PHE A 18 26.44 -3.69 15.79
CA PHE A 18 25.15 -4.33 16.04
C PHE A 18 25.32 -5.85 15.99
N ASN A 19 25.10 -6.52 17.12
CA ASN A 19 25.27 -7.98 17.27
C ASN A 19 26.63 -8.50 16.79
N GLY A 20 27.71 -7.82 17.19
CA GLY A 20 29.09 -8.12 16.83
C GLY A 20 29.46 -7.77 15.39
N GLN A 21 28.59 -7.10 14.65
CA GLN A 21 28.81 -6.73 13.24
C GLN A 21 28.68 -5.23 13.02
N ILE A 22 29.05 -4.76 11.83
CA ILE A 22 28.86 -3.37 11.44
C ILE A 22 27.47 -3.20 10.82
N SER A 23 26.67 -2.27 11.33
CA SER A 23 25.36 -1.94 10.78
C SER A 23 25.29 -0.48 10.33
N PHE A 24 25.18 -0.29 9.01
CA PHE A 24 25.06 1.05 8.41
C PHE A 24 23.74 1.71 8.80
N LEU A 25 22.67 0.92 8.91
CA LEU A 25 21.38 1.41 9.41
C LEU A 25 21.51 1.90 10.85
N LYS A 26 22.15 1.11 11.73
CA LYS A 26 22.37 1.53 13.12
C LYS A 26 23.20 2.80 13.19
N ALA A 27 24.27 2.89 12.40
CA ALA A 27 25.08 4.10 12.32
C ALA A 27 24.23 5.33 11.95
N GLY A 28 23.40 5.23 10.91
CA GLY A 28 22.50 6.31 10.51
C GLY A 28 21.51 6.71 11.62
N LEU A 29 20.86 5.73 12.26
CA LEU A 29 19.94 5.98 13.38
C LEU A 29 20.66 6.59 14.60
N TYR A 30 21.89 6.16 14.86
CA TYR A 30 22.62 6.61 16.03
C TYR A 30 23.15 8.04 15.86
N TYR A 31 23.79 8.34 14.72
CA TYR A 31 24.50 9.60 14.49
C TYR A 31 23.64 10.72 13.91
N ALA A 32 22.44 10.46 13.40
CA ALA A 32 21.60 11.52 12.84
C ALA A 32 21.08 12.49 13.92
N ASP A 33 21.05 13.79 13.61
CA ASP A 33 20.44 14.82 14.47
C ASP A 33 18.95 14.54 14.68
N HIS A 34 18.25 14.11 13.63
CA HIS A 34 16.85 13.71 13.67
C HIS A 34 16.59 12.57 12.68
N ILE A 35 15.76 11.61 13.09
CA ILE A 35 15.37 10.44 12.30
C ILE A 35 13.96 10.65 11.75
N THR A 36 13.76 10.37 10.47
CA THR A 36 12.43 10.38 9.86
C THR A 36 12.07 9.00 9.34
N ALA A 37 10.87 8.51 9.69
CA ALA A 37 10.24 7.39 9.02
C ALA A 37 9.25 7.90 7.96
N VAL A 38 8.85 7.02 7.04
CA VAL A 38 8.04 7.38 5.85
C VAL A 38 6.52 7.40 6.10
N SER A 39 6.08 7.32 7.35
CA SER A 39 4.71 7.62 7.77
C SER A 39 4.64 7.84 9.30
N PRO A 40 3.67 8.63 9.81
CA PRO A 40 3.47 8.86 11.24
C PRO A 40 3.26 7.59 12.07
N THR A 41 2.39 6.68 11.64
CA THR A 41 2.15 5.42 12.35
C THR A 41 3.38 4.53 12.32
N TYR A 42 4.07 4.42 11.18
CA TYR A 42 5.27 3.59 11.13
C TYR A 42 6.39 4.13 12.02
N ALA A 43 6.52 5.45 12.17
CA ALA A 43 7.47 6.05 13.11
C ALA A 43 7.23 5.61 14.56
N ARG A 44 5.96 5.37 14.94
CA ARG A 44 5.60 4.80 16.24
C ARG A 44 5.84 3.29 16.27
N GLU A 45 5.39 2.57 15.25
CA GLU A 45 5.52 1.11 15.14
C GLU A 45 6.99 0.68 15.29
N ILE A 46 7.96 1.36 14.67
CA ILE A 46 9.38 0.99 14.77
C ILE A 46 10.00 1.21 16.16
N THR A 47 9.26 1.76 17.13
CA THR A 47 9.67 1.77 18.54
C THR A 47 9.30 0.47 19.27
N GLU A 48 8.54 -0.42 18.63
CA GLU A 48 8.10 -1.69 19.18
C GLU A 48 8.97 -2.85 18.66
N PRO A 49 9.31 -3.85 19.49
CA PRO A 49 10.20 -4.96 19.08
C PRO A 49 9.74 -5.70 17.82
N GLN A 50 8.43 -5.80 17.62
CA GLN A 50 7.82 -6.50 16.49
C GLN A 50 8.13 -5.86 15.12
N PHE A 51 8.47 -4.57 15.07
CA PHE A 51 8.80 -3.83 13.84
C PHE A 51 10.25 -3.36 13.77
N ALA A 52 10.94 -3.30 14.91
CA ALA A 52 12.26 -2.67 15.04
C ALA A 52 13.44 -3.62 14.77
N TYR A 53 13.22 -4.94 14.81
CA TYR A 53 14.24 -5.96 14.58
C TYR A 53 15.51 -5.78 15.43
N GLY A 54 15.36 -5.41 16.70
CA GLY A 54 16.45 -5.22 17.68
C GLY A 54 16.95 -3.78 17.80
N MET A 55 16.37 -2.83 17.05
CA MET A 55 16.71 -1.40 17.14
C MET A 55 15.77 -0.61 18.06
N GLU A 56 14.78 -1.27 18.68
CA GLU A 56 13.71 -0.63 19.45
C GLU A 56 14.26 0.24 20.59
N GLY A 57 15.29 -0.21 21.30
CA GLY A 57 15.86 0.57 22.41
C GLY A 57 16.43 1.91 21.95
N LEU A 58 17.14 1.92 20.81
CA LEU A 58 17.67 3.14 20.20
C LEU A 58 16.55 4.05 19.69
N LEU A 59 15.54 3.47 19.03
CA LEU A 59 14.42 4.22 18.46
C LEU A 59 13.49 4.81 19.54
N GLN A 60 13.25 4.07 20.63
CA GLN A 60 12.55 4.56 21.82
C GLN A 60 13.30 5.70 22.50
N GLN A 61 14.62 5.61 22.59
CA GLN A 61 15.45 6.71 23.10
C GLN A 61 15.29 7.95 22.21
N ARG A 62 15.44 7.81 20.89
CA ARG A 62 15.29 8.93 19.94
C ARG A 62 13.89 9.52 19.96
N HIS A 63 12.86 8.70 20.12
CA HIS A 63 11.49 9.17 20.31
C HIS A 63 11.31 10.02 21.57
N ARG A 64 11.85 9.57 22.72
CA ARG A 64 11.83 10.35 23.99
C ARG A 64 12.61 11.67 23.88
N GLU A 65 13.68 11.68 23.10
CA GLU A 65 14.47 12.89 22.81
C GLU A 65 13.77 13.84 21.82
N GLY A 66 12.61 13.49 21.27
CA GLY A 66 11.93 14.29 20.24
C GLY A 66 12.64 14.26 18.87
N ARG A 67 13.49 13.26 18.62
CA ARG A 67 14.35 13.10 17.44
C ARG A 67 13.90 11.98 16.49
N LEU A 68 12.65 11.55 16.61
CA LEU A 68 12.02 10.58 15.71
C LEU A 68 10.63 11.08 15.32
N SER A 69 10.37 11.22 14.02
CA SER A 69 9.05 11.59 13.50
C SER A 69 8.73 10.84 12.21
N GLY A 70 7.46 10.85 11.83
CA GLY A 70 7.02 10.32 10.54
C GLY A 70 6.62 11.44 9.58
N VAL A 71 7.07 11.35 8.33
CA VAL A 71 6.63 12.22 7.23
C VAL A 71 6.12 11.31 6.12
N LEU A 72 4.84 11.44 5.77
CA LEU A 72 4.23 10.61 4.74
C LEU A 72 4.82 10.96 3.35
N ASN A 73 5.03 9.96 2.51
CA ASN A 73 5.46 10.19 1.13
C ASN A 73 4.37 10.87 0.30
N GLY A 74 4.81 11.57 -0.75
CA GLY A 74 3.93 12.08 -1.78
C GLY A 74 3.76 11.14 -2.98
N VAL A 75 2.78 11.47 -3.82
CA VAL A 75 2.54 10.90 -5.15
C VAL A 75 2.99 11.92 -6.20
N ASP A 76 3.74 11.46 -7.21
CA ASP A 76 4.07 12.28 -8.36
C ASP A 76 2.90 12.31 -9.35
N GLU A 77 2.16 13.42 -9.35
CA GLU A 77 0.97 13.61 -10.19
C GLU A 77 1.28 13.61 -11.68
N LYS A 78 2.51 13.95 -12.10
CA LYS A 78 2.90 13.90 -13.51
C LYS A 78 2.93 12.48 -14.06
N ILE A 79 3.11 11.51 -13.17
CA ILE A 79 3.16 10.08 -13.50
C ILE A 79 1.82 9.44 -13.14
N TRP A 80 1.29 9.71 -11.94
CA TRP A 80 0.12 9.04 -11.39
C TRP A 80 -1.08 9.98 -11.27
N SER A 81 -1.75 10.21 -12.40
CA SER A 81 -2.99 11.00 -12.46
C SER A 81 -3.90 10.45 -13.56
N PRO A 82 -5.12 9.96 -13.25
CA PRO A 82 -6.03 9.48 -14.28
C PRO A 82 -6.45 10.57 -15.28
N GLU A 83 -6.30 11.84 -14.91
CA GLU A 83 -6.60 13.00 -15.75
C GLU A 83 -5.59 13.16 -16.90
N THR A 84 -4.34 12.75 -16.71
CA THR A 84 -3.25 12.96 -17.69
C THR A 84 -2.52 11.68 -18.09
N ASP A 85 -2.80 10.53 -17.48
CA ASP A 85 -2.08 9.29 -17.73
C ASP A 85 -2.32 8.75 -19.16
N LEU A 86 -1.29 8.85 -19.99
CA LEU A 86 -1.28 8.39 -21.39
C LEU A 86 -1.27 6.86 -21.53
N LEU A 87 -1.08 6.12 -20.44
CA LEU A 87 -1.06 4.65 -20.44
C LEU A 87 -2.46 4.05 -20.28
N LEU A 88 -3.46 4.87 -19.95
CA LEU A 88 -4.87 4.51 -19.87
C LEU A 88 -5.52 4.46 -21.26
N ALA A 89 -6.53 3.61 -21.41
CA ALA A 89 -7.34 3.58 -22.63
C ALA A 89 -8.26 4.82 -22.70
N SER A 90 -8.80 5.23 -21.55
CA SER A 90 -9.59 6.45 -21.40
C SER A 90 -9.11 7.22 -20.17
N ARG A 91 -8.80 8.51 -20.33
CA ARG A 91 -8.50 9.41 -19.21
C ARG A 91 -9.81 9.85 -18.57
N TYR A 92 -9.79 10.11 -17.27
CA TYR A 92 -10.98 10.48 -16.52
C TYR A 92 -10.62 11.35 -15.33
N THR A 93 -11.62 12.02 -14.78
CA THR A 93 -11.49 12.87 -13.61
C THR A 93 -12.37 12.36 -12.46
N ARG A 94 -12.26 12.98 -11.29
CA ARG A 94 -13.16 12.76 -10.16
C ARG A 94 -14.64 12.91 -10.53
N ASP A 95 -14.94 13.81 -11.47
CA ASP A 95 -16.30 14.20 -11.84
C ASP A 95 -16.78 13.51 -13.13
N THR A 96 -15.90 12.76 -13.82
CA THR A 96 -16.20 11.99 -15.03
C THR A 96 -15.86 10.49 -14.89
N LEU A 97 -16.08 9.92 -13.71
CA LEU A 97 -15.71 8.54 -13.36
C LEU A 97 -16.37 7.45 -14.23
N GLU A 98 -17.40 7.77 -14.99
CA GLU A 98 -17.99 6.92 -16.04
C GLU A 98 -17.00 6.56 -17.15
N ASP A 99 -16.07 7.47 -17.50
CA ASP A 99 -15.03 7.24 -18.51
C ASP A 99 -14.06 6.13 -18.09
N LYS A 100 -13.97 5.84 -16.79
CA LYS A 100 -13.19 4.74 -16.23
C LYS A 100 -13.70 3.36 -16.68
N ALA A 101 -14.96 3.24 -17.09
CA ALA A 101 -15.57 1.98 -17.49
C ALA A 101 -14.84 1.32 -18.68
N GLU A 102 -14.33 2.10 -19.64
CA GLU A 102 -13.57 1.57 -20.76
C GLU A 102 -12.23 0.98 -20.32
N ASN A 103 -11.57 1.60 -19.33
CA ASN A 103 -10.35 1.02 -18.75
C ASN A 103 -10.62 -0.33 -18.08
N LYS A 104 -11.75 -0.47 -17.37
CA LYS A 104 -12.17 -1.74 -16.75
C LYS A 104 -12.42 -2.81 -17.80
N ARG A 105 -13.16 -2.46 -18.86
CA ARG A 105 -13.43 -3.36 -19.99
C ARG A 105 -12.14 -3.84 -20.66
N GLN A 106 -11.22 -2.92 -20.99
CA GLN A 106 -9.93 -3.26 -21.59
C GLN A 106 -9.06 -4.10 -20.65
N LEU A 107 -9.08 -3.82 -19.35
CA LEU A 107 -8.36 -4.62 -18.35
C LEU A 107 -8.91 -6.04 -18.26
N GLN A 108 -10.23 -6.23 -18.28
CA GLN A 108 -10.86 -7.55 -18.31
C GLN A 108 -10.44 -8.34 -19.56
N ILE A 109 -10.51 -7.73 -20.74
CA ILE A 109 -10.05 -8.33 -22.01
C ILE A 109 -8.57 -8.72 -21.92
N ALA A 110 -7.71 -7.76 -21.54
CA ALA A 110 -6.28 -7.99 -21.43
C ALA A 110 -5.94 -9.10 -20.44
N MET A 111 -6.71 -9.26 -19.36
CA MET A 111 -6.50 -10.31 -18.35
C MET A 111 -7.15 -11.65 -18.71
N GLY A 112 -7.86 -11.75 -19.83
CA GLY A 112 -8.61 -12.96 -20.21
C GLY A 112 -9.79 -13.24 -19.28
N LEU A 113 -10.31 -12.21 -18.60
CA LEU A 113 -11.51 -12.31 -17.79
C LEU A 113 -12.74 -12.12 -18.66
N LYS A 114 -13.88 -12.67 -18.22
CA LYS A 114 -15.18 -12.28 -18.77
C LYS A 114 -15.30 -10.74 -18.68
N VAL A 115 -15.87 -10.12 -19.70
CA VAL A 115 -16.20 -8.69 -19.69
C VAL A 115 -17.55 -8.52 -19.01
N ASP A 116 -17.59 -7.77 -17.91
CA ASP A 116 -18.79 -7.58 -17.08
C ASP A 116 -18.57 -6.39 -16.14
N ASP A 117 -19.36 -5.34 -16.34
CA ASP A 117 -19.30 -4.10 -15.57
C ASP A 117 -20.01 -4.22 -14.22
N LYS A 118 -21.00 -5.12 -14.09
CA LYS A 118 -21.80 -5.34 -12.87
C LYS A 118 -21.02 -6.03 -11.74
N VAL A 119 -19.87 -6.60 -12.06
CA VAL A 119 -19.04 -7.37 -11.13
C VAL A 119 -17.85 -6.53 -10.67
N PRO A 120 -17.57 -6.42 -9.35
CA PRO A 120 -16.39 -5.70 -8.88
C PRO A 120 -15.11 -6.46 -9.24
N LEU A 121 -14.12 -5.70 -9.71
CA LEU A 121 -12.80 -6.15 -10.09
C LEU A 121 -11.77 -5.76 -9.02
N PHE A 122 -11.34 -6.74 -8.24
CA PHE A 122 -10.25 -6.57 -7.28
C PHE A 122 -8.91 -6.70 -7.98
N ALA A 123 -7.93 -5.90 -7.56
CA ALA A 123 -6.60 -5.88 -8.12
C ALA A 123 -5.53 -6.09 -7.06
N VAL A 124 -4.38 -6.64 -7.46
CA VAL A 124 -3.14 -6.61 -6.66
C VAL A 124 -2.02 -6.10 -7.57
N VAL A 125 -1.27 -5.11 -7.12
CA VAL A 125 -0.01 -4.67 -7.74
C VAL A 125 1.05 -4.61 -6.65
N SER A 126 1.89 -5.65 -6.55
CA SER A 126 2.80 -5.81 -5.42
C SER A 126 4.06 -6.61 -5.76
N ARG A 127 4.90 -6.87 -4.76
CA ARG A 127 5.97 -7.88 -4.76
C ARG A 127 5.46 -9.15 -4.07
N LEU A 128 5.94 -10.33 -4.47
CA LEU A 128 5.67 -11.59 -3.74
C LEU A 128 6.61 -11.73 -2.54
N THR A 129 6.25 -11.15 -1.40
CA THR A 129 6.95 -11.33 -0.12
C THR A 129 5.95 -11.53 1.03
N SER A 130 6.35 -12.19 2.12
CA SER A 130 5.51 -12.38 3.31
C SER A 130 5.00 -11.05 3.87
N GLN A 131 5.81 -10.00 3.79
CA GLN A 131 5.45 -8.62 4.12
C GLN A 131 4.13 -8.18 3.46
N LYS A 132 3.83 -8.62 2.24
CA LYS A 132 2.69 -8.11 1.46
C LYS A 132 1.38 -8.88 1.69
N GLY A 133 1.40 -9.93 2.52
CA GLY A 133 0.19 -10.66 2.93
C GLY A 133 -0.60 -11.32 1.79
N LEU A 134 0.03 -11.59 0.65
CA LEU A 134 -0.67 -12.15 -0.52
C LEU A 134 -1.10 -13.60 -0.33
N ASP A 135 -0.49 -14.31 0.62
CA ASP A 135 -0.95 -15.59 1.14
C ASP A 135 -2.36 -15.49 1.76
N LEU A 136 -2.66 -14.39 2.46
CA LEU A 136 -4.01 -14.14 3.01
C LEU A 136 -5.05 -14.01 1.91
N VAL A 137 -4.69 -13.37 0.79
CA VAL A 137 -5.57 -13.27 -0.39
C VAL A 137 -5.89 -14.66 -0.93
N LEU A 138 -4.87 -15.52 -1.05
CA LEU A 138 -5.02 -16.90 -1.54
C LEU A 138 -5.90 -17.76 -0.61
N GLU A 139 -5.80 -17.56 0.69
CA GLU A 139 -6.63 -18.22 1.71
C GLU A 139 -8.07 -17.71 1.71
N ALA A 140 -8.29 -16.41 1.42
CA ALA A 140 -9.61 -15.81 1.36
C ALA A 140 -10.39 -16.16 0.07
N LEU A 141 -9.71 -16.61 -1.00
CA LEU A 141 -10.35 -16.91 -2.30
C LEU A 141 -11.55 -17.86 -2.20
N PRO A 142 -11.47 -19.02 -1.52
CA PRO A 142 -12.59 -19.96 -1.48
C PRO A 142 -13.78 -19.40 -0.67
N GLY A 143 -13.50 -18.60 0.36
CA GLY A 143 -14.52 -17.96 1.21
C GLY A 143 -15.20 -16.76 0.55
N SER A 144 -14.63 -16.23 -0.54
CA SER A 144 -15.26 -15.22 -1.38
C SER A 144 -16.27 -15.86 -2.34
N SER A 145 -17.34 -16.43 -1.79
CA SER A 145 -18.47 -16.99 -2.56
C SER A 145 -19.26 -15.94 -3.36
N GLY A 146 -18.89 -14.66 -3.26
CA GLY A 146 -19.45 -13.57 -4.05
C GLY A 146 -19.10 -13.64 -5.54
N ALA A 147 -19.91 -12.99 -6.38
CA ALA A 147 -19.73 -12.94 -7.84
C ALA A 147 -18.50 -12.16 -8.31
N GLY A 148 -17.70 -11.59 -7.39
CA GLY A 148 -16.54 -10.73 -7.70
C GLY A 148 -15.46 -11.44 -8.51
N ARG A 149 -14.72 -10.63 -9.28
CA ARG A 149 -13.55 -11.07 -10.02
C ARG A 149 -12.31 -10.43 -9.43
N ALA A 150 -11.17 -11.09 -9.53
CA ALA A 150 -9.92 -10.39 -9.25
C ALA A 150 -8.84 -10.67 -10.27
N THR A 151 -7.92 -9.71 -10.31
CA THR A 151 -6.74 -9.65 -11.14
C THR A 151 -5.54 -9.43 -10.24
N GLY A 152 -4.70 -10.44 -10.09
CA GLY A 152 -3.44 -10.27 -9.40
C GLY A 152 -2.34 -10.03 -10.40
N ALA A 153 -1.46 -9.07 -10.13
CA ALA A 153 -0.32 -8.81 -10.97
C ALA A 153 0.90 -8.57 -10.06
N THR A 154 1.98 -9.31 -10.30
CA THR A 154 3.12 -9.30 -9.36
C THR A 154 4.49 -9.24 -10.03
N ARG A 155 5.43 -8.48 -9.44
CA ARG A 155 6.87 -8.51 -9.80
C ARG A 155 7.60 -9.62 -9.03
N ARG A 156 8.43 -10.42 -9.72
CA ARG A 156 9.24 -11.50 -9.12
C ARG A 156 10.13 -10.92 -8.00
N GLY A 157 10.00 -11.43 -6.78
CA GLY A 157 10.91 -11.11 -5.67
C GLY A 157 12.19 -11.95 -5.72
N ARG A 158 13.28 -11.46 -5.09
CA ARG A 158 14.59 -12.17 -5.00
C ARG A 158 14.58 -13.37 -4.04
N SER A 159 13.57 -13.54 -3.20
CA SER A 159 13.50 -14.62 -2.20
C SER A 159 12.51 -15.72 -2.61
N GLY A 160 12.79 -16.96 -2.21
CA GLY A 160 12.08 -18.20 -2.55
C GLY A 160 10.57 -18.25 -2.24
N ALA A 161 9.96 -17.16 -1.77
CA ALA A 161 8.50 -16.99 -1.67
C ALA A 161 7.81 -17.05 -3.04
N ALA A 162 8.51 -16.71 -4.14
CA ALA A 162 8.02 -16.95 -5.49
C ALA A 162 7.78 -18.45 -5.79
N GLY A 163 8.46 -19.35 -5.08
CA GLY A 163 8.25 -20.80 -5.19
C GLY A 163 6.97 -21.30 -4.50
N ARG A 164 6.34 -20.49 -3.64
CA ARG A 164 5.09 -20.83 -2.93
C ARG A 164 3.84 -20.17 -3.49
N PHE A 165 3.96 -19.19 -4.38
CA PHE A 165 2.81 -18.76 -5.17
C PHE A 165 2.55 -19.86 -6.19
N PRO A 166 1.57 -20.75 -5.98
CA PRO A 166 1.56 -21.98 -6.76
C PRO A 166 1.09 -21.58 -8.15
N LEU A 167 2.02 -21.55 -9.10
CA LEU A 167 1.73 -21.67 -10.53
C LEU A 167 0.72 -22.82 -10.78
N ARG A 168 0.73 -23.85 -9.92
CA ARG A 168 -0.27 -24.93 -9.86
C ARG A 168 -1.69 -24.49 -9.49
N ARG A 169 -1.88 -23.49 -8.62
CA ARG A 169 -3.23 -23.02 -8.26
C ARG A 169 -3.87 -22.21 -9.38
N GLN A 170 -3.10 -21.55 -10.24
CA GLN A 170 -3.62 -20.85 -11.41
C GLN A 170 -4.43 -21.77 -12.34
N ARG A 171 -4.00 -23.04 -12.51
CA ARG A 171 -4.75 -24.05 -13.28
C ARG A 171 -6.08 -24.47 -12.66
N ASN A 172 -6.21 -24.38 -11.33
CA ASN A 172 -7.44 -24.75 -10.59
C ASN A 172 -8.18 -23.52 -10.06
N THR A 173 -7.78 -22.31 -10.48
CA THR A 173 -8.47 -21.10 -10.03
C THR A 173 -9.75 -20.97 -10.86
N PRO A 174 -10.93 -20.78 -10.23
CA PRO A 174 -12.17 -20.59 -10.96
C PRO A 174 -12.02 -19.46 -12.00
N ALA A 175 -12.73 -19.54 -13.13
CA ALA A 175 -12.73 -18.57 -14.23
C ALA A 175 -13.07 -17.10 -13.85
N ARG A 176 -13.27 -16.84 -12.55
CA ARG A 176 -13.49 -15.52 -11.93
C ARG A 176 -12.19 -14.83 -11.50
N TRP A 177 -11.04 -15.51 -11.51
CA TRP A 177 -9.77 -14.95 -11.05
C TRP A 177 -8.69 -15.11 -12.11
N ALA A 178 -7.99 -14.02 -12.42
CA ALA A 178 -6.83 -14.04 -13.30
C ALA A 178 -5.59 -13.58 -12.52
N PHE A 179 -4.46 -14.21 -12.79
CA PHE A 179 -3.17 -13.83 -12.20
C PHE A 179 -2.13 -13.67 -13.30
N ARG A 180 -1.36 -12.59 -13.27
CA ARG A 180 -0.21 -12.38 -14.16
C ARG A 180 1.07 -12.22 -13.34
N LEU A 181 2.02 -13.10 -13.60
CA LEU A 181 3.39 -12.98 -13.12
C LEU A 181 4.17 -12.09 -14.09
N ALA A 182 5.04 -11.23 -13.54
CA ALA A 182 5.85 -10.25 -14.25
C ALA A 182 5.06 -9.10 -14.89
N ILE A 183 5.02 -7.96 -14.19
CA ILE A 183 4.41 -6.71 -14.65
C ILE A 183 5.47 -5.75 -15.18
N THR A 184 5.16 -5.06 -16.28
CA THR A 184 5.82 -3.82 -16.68
C THR A 184 5.17 -2.62 -16.00
N LYS A 185 5.92 -1.54 -15.76
CA LYS A 185 5.34 -0.29 -15.21
C LYS A 185 4.06 0.11 -15.96
N HIS A 186 4.02 -0.04 -17.28
CA HIS A 186 2.86 0.33 -18.10
C HIS A 186 1.59 -0.44 -17.73
N PHE A 187 1.71 -1.74 -17.46
CA PHE A 187 0.55 -2.55 -17.11
C PHE A 187 0.02 -2.24 -15.70
N SER A 188 0.85 -1.78 -14.77
CA SER A 188 0.36 -1.33 -13.45
C SER A 188 -0.54 -0.10 -13.53
N HIS A 189 -0.30 0.82 -14.47
CA HIS A 189 -1.19 1.97 -14.70
C HIS A 189 -2.57 1.52 -15.19
N ARG A 190 -2.61 0.59 -16.16
CA ARG A 190 -3.87 0.00 -16.66
C ARG A 190 -4.66 -0.73 -15.58
N ILE A 191 -3.97 -1.44 -14.69
CA ILE A 191 -4.61 -2.06 -13.53
C ILE A 191 -5.18 -1.00 -12.60
N MET A 192 -4.39 0.03 -12.26
CA MET A 192 -4.84 1.09 -11.36
C MET A 192 -6.03 1.86 -11.92
N GLY A 193 -6.05 2.12 -13.22
CA GLY A 193 -7.16 2.82 -13.89
C GLY A 193 -8.35 1.96 -14.28
N GLY A 194 -8.24 0.63 -14.28
CA GLY A 194 -9.34 -0.27 -14.67
C GLY A 194 -9.95 -1.09 -13.55
N ALA A 195 -9.26 -1.23 -12.41
CA ALA A 195 -9.79 -1.97 -11.26
C ALA A 195 -10.80 -1.14 -10.45
N ASP A 196 -11.63 -1.83 -9.68
CA ASP A 196 -12.58 -1.22 -8.75
C ASP A 196 -11.99 -1.14 -7.33
N VAL A 197 -11.25 -2.17 -6.92
CA VAL A 197 -10.58 -2.26 -5.60
C VAL A 197 -9.12 -2.63 -5.77
N ILE A 198 -8.22 -2.00 -5.01
CA ILE A 198 -6.81 -2.40 -4.93
C ILE A 198 -6.51 -3.03 -3.56
N LEU A 199 -6.07 -4.28 -3.54
CA LEU A 199 -5.75 -5.04 -2.33
C LEU A 199 -4.32 -4.76 -1.89
N VAL A 200 -4.15 -4.28 -0.66
CA VAL A 200 -2.85 -4.08 0.01
C VAL A 200 -2.88 -4.68 1.43
N PRO A 201 -2.93 -6.02 1.57
CA PRO A 201 -3.15 -6.70 2.85
C PRO A 201 -1.84 -6.90 3.63
N SER A 202 -0.99 -5.88 3.70
CA SER A 202 0.38 -6.01 4.20
C SER A 202 0.46 -6.42 5.68
N ARG A 203 1.48 -7.23 6.00
CA ARG A 203 1.91 -7.59 7.36
C ARG A 203 2.56 -6.41 8.11
N PHE A 204 3.23 -5.56 7.37
CA PHE A 204 3.70 -4.25 7.81
C PHE A 204 3.97 -3.42 6.56
N GLU A 205 3.72 -2.10 6.62
CA GLU A 205 3.84 -1.23 5.47
C GLU A 205 4.38 0.14 5.87
N PRO A 206 5.69 0.41 5.70
CA PRO A 206 6.29 1.66 6.15
C PRO A 206 5.56 2.92 5.66
N CYS A 207 5.12 2.90 4.40
CA CYS A 207 4.28 3.92 3.80
C CYS A 207 3.15 3.27 2.98
N GLY A 208 3.56 2.49 1.97
CA GLY A 208 2.64 2.02 0.93
C GLY A 208 2.38 3.16 -0.05
N LEU A 209 2.70 2.95 -1.33
CA LEU A 209 2.36 3.92 -2.39
C LEU A 209 1.18 3.42 -3.23
N THR A 210 1.00 2.09 -3.31
CA THR A 210 -0.04 1.47 -4.14
C THR A 210 -1.45 1.90 -3.72
N GLN A 211 -1.71 2.06 -2.42
CA GLN A 211 -3.01 2.54 -1.93
C GLN A 211 -3.22 4.02 -2.25
N LEU A 212 -2.15 4.85 -2.21
CA LEU A 212 -2.24 6.26 -2.60
C LEU A 212 -2.59 6.40 -4.09
N TYR A 213 -2.00 5.55 -4.94
CA TYR A 213 -2.38 5.47 -6.35
C TYR A 213 -3.83 5.02 -6.50
N GLY A 214 -4.29 4.06 -5.69
CA GLY A 214 -5.69 3.64 -5.65
C GLY A 214 -6.64 4.78 -5.36
N LEU A 215 -6.36 5.54 -4.31
CA LEU A 215 -7.13 6.73 -3.91
C LEU A 215 -7.21 7.75 -5.06
N LYS A 216 -6.05 8.13 -5.62
CA LYS A 216 -5.96 9.08 -6.73
C LYS A 216 -6.72 8.62 -7.99
N TYR A 217 -6.78 7.33 -8.26
CA TYR A 217 -7.46 6.75 -9.42
C TYR A 217 -8.93 6.36 -9.13
N GLY A 218 -9.45 6.63 -7.92
CA GLY A 218 -10.79 6.18 -7.54
C GLY A 218 -10.96 4.65 -7.59
N THR A 219 -9.87 3.91 -7.41
CA THR A 219 -9.82 2.45 -7.23
C THR A 219 -9.66 2.21 -5.73
N LEU A 220 -10.78 1.93 -5.06
CA LEU A 220 -10.83 2.00 -3.60
C LEU A 220 -9.83 1.03 -2.96
N PRO A 221 -8.93 1.49 -2.08
CA PRO A 221 -7.98 0.61 -1.43
C PRO A 221 -8.67 -0.23 -0.36
N LEU A 222 -8.32 -1.52 -0.31
CA LEU A 222 -8.63 -2.41 0.80
C LEU A 222 -7.31 -2.82 1.46
N VAL A 223 -7.12 -2.36 2.69
CA VAL A 223 -5.83 -2.38 3.38
C VAL A 223 -5.94 -2.98 4.77
N ARG A 224 -4.81 -3.44 5.30
CA ARG A 224 -4.71 -3.67 6.75
C ARG A 224 -4.33 -2.39 7.46
N ARG A 225 -4.85 -2.16 8.68
CA ARG A 225 -4.43 -1.05 9.54
C ARG A 225 -3.02 -1.27 10.08
N THR A 226 -2.01 -0.76 9.35
CA THR A 226 -0.59 -0.77 9.74
C THR A 226 0.20 0.28 8.97
N GLY A 227 1.21 0.86 9.63
CA GLY A 227 2.10 1.87 9.08
C GLY A 227 1.35 2.94 8.27
N GLY A 228 1.87 3.28 7.08
CA GLY A 228 1.26 4.33 6.27
C GLY A 228 -0.11 3.97 5.70
N LEU A 229 -0.53 2.70 5.71
CA LEU A 229 -1.89 2.33 5.31
C LEU A 229 -2.91 2.85 6.33
N ALA A 230 -2.57 2.78 7.63
CA ALA A 230 -3.40 3.32 8.70
C ALA A 230 -3.50 4.85 8.66
N ASP A 231 -2.47 5.53 8.15
CA ASP A 231 -2.43 6.98 8.04
C ASP A 231 -3.15 7.52 6.78
N THR A 232 -3.55 6.65 5.84
CA THR A 232 -3.97 7.08 4.49
C THR A 232 -5.33 6.59 4.04
N VAL A 233 -5.91 5.58 4.69
CA VAL A 233 -7.19 5.00 4.29
C VAL A 233 -8.19 5.06 5.44
N SER A 234 -9.32 5.72 5.18
CA SER A 234 -10.46 5.79 6.10
C SER A 234 -11.48 4.73 5.71
N ASP A 235 -11.82 3.87 6.66
CA ASP A 235 -12.74 2.76 6.45
C ASP A 235 -14.17 3.25 6.12
N CYS A 236 -14.91 2.46 5.33
CA CYS A 236 -16.35 2.68 5.08
C CYS A 236 -17.21 2.23 6.28
N SER A 237 -16.92 2.76 7.47
CA SER A 237 -17.78 2.64 8.65
C SER A 237 -18.98 3.59 8.54
N LEU A 238 -19.98 3.42 9.40
CA LEU A 238 -21.18 4.30 9.36
C LEU A 238 -20.82 5.75 9.68
N GLU A 239 -19.91 5.95 10.63
CA GLU A 239 -19.44 7.25 11.10
C GLU A 239 -18.68 7.95 9.97
N ASN A 240 -17.70 7.28 9.36
CA ASN A 240 -16.90 7.87 8.29
C ASN A 240 -17.70 8.17 7.01
N LEU A 241 -18.76 7.39 6.74
CA LEU A 241 -19.69 7.67 5.64
C LEU A 241 -20.54 8.91 5.93
N ALA A 242 -21.02 9.07 7.17
CA ALA A 242 -21.80 10.23 7.60
C ALA A 242 -20.95 11.52 7.59
N ASP A 243 -19.71 11.44 8.07
CA ASP A 243 -18.77 12.56 8.13
C ASP A 243 -18.14 12.88 6.76
N GLY A 244 -18.38 12.05 5.75
CA GLY A 244 -17.85 12.22 4.40
C GLY A 244 -16.35 12.03 4.27
N VAL A 245 -15.74 11.26 5.17
CA VAL A 245 -14.30 10.99 5.20
C VAL A 245 -13.92 9.57 4.73
N ALA A 246 -14.89 8.68 4.52
CA ALA A 246 -14.65 7.33 4.04
C ALA A 246 -13.96 7.31 2.66
N SER A 247 -12.87 6.55 2.53
CA SER A 247 -12.06 6.49 1.30
C SER A 247 -11.64 5.08 0.88
N GLY A 248 -11.94 4.05 1.67
CA GLY A 248 -11.63 2.66 1.33
C GLY A 248 -12.12 1.67 2.39
N PHE A 249 -11.45 0.53 2.49
CA PHE A 249 -11.80 -0.54 3.42
C PHE A 249 -10.59 -0.94 4.26
N VAL A 250 -10.77 -1.05 5.56
CA VAL A 250 -9.68 -1.33 6.50
C VAL A 250 -9.98 -2.58 7.33
N PHE A 251 -9.04 -3.52 7.42
CA PHE A 251 -9.13 -4.65 8.35
C PHE A 251 -7.96 -4.65 9.34
N GLU A 252 -8.12 -5.27 10.51
CA GLU A 252 -7.15 -5.18 11.61
C GLU A 252 -6.13 -6.32 11.58
N ASP A 253 -6.62 -7.56 11.69
CA ASP A 253 -5.73 -8.70 11.90
C ASP A 253 -5.14 -9.27 10.60
N SER A 254 -3.88 -9.73 10.67
CA SER A 254 -3.19 -10.41 9.57
C SER A 254 -3.64 -11.87 9.39
N ASN A 255 -4.94 -12.10 9.23
CA ASN A 255 -5.53 -13.41 8.94
C ASN A 255 -6.60 -13.31 7.83
N ALA A 256 -6.88 -14.44 7.16
CA ALA A 256 -7.81 -14.49 6.03
C ALA A 256 -9.26 -14.12 6.39
N TRP A 257 -9.68 -14.38 7.63
CA TRP A 257 -11.03 -14.08 8.10
C TRP A 257 -11.27 -12.57 8.20
N SER A 258 -10.33 -11.83 8.81
CA SER A 258 -10.36 -10.37 8.92
C SER A 258 -10.39 -9.71 7.53
N LEU A 259 -9.53 -10.17 6.61
CA LEU A 259 -9.54 -9.77 5.20
C LEU A 259 -10.90 -10.03 4.54
N LEU A 260 -11.50 -11.20 4.74
CA LEU A 260 -12.79 -11.56 4.15
C LEU A 260 -13.93 -10.65 4.63
N ARG A 261 -13.90 -10.17 5.88
CA ARG A 261 -14.88 -9.19 6.40
C ARG A 261 -14.77 -7.86 5.65
N ALA A 262 -13.56 -7.38 5.36
CA ALA A 262 -13.37 -6.19 4.54
C ALA A 262 -13.84 -6.40 3.09
N ILE A 263 -13.55 -7.56 2.49
CA ILE A 263 -14.04 -7.92 1.15
C ILE A 263 -15.57 -7.91 1.11
N ARG A 264 -16.25 -8.46 2.14
CA ARG A 264 -17.71 -8.43 2.24
C ARG A 264 -18.26 -7.00 2.28
N ARG A 265 -17.62 -6.09 3.03
CA ARG A 265 -18.02 -4.66 3.02
C ARG A 265 -17.84 -4.02 1.66
N ALA A 266 -16.80 -4.36 0.91
CA ALA A 266 -16.65 -3.89 -0.47
C ALA A 266 -17.81 -4.35 -1.36
N PHE A 267 -18.28 -5.60 -1.24
CA PHE A 267 -19.48 -6.06 -1.94
C PHE A 267 -20.77 -5.35 -1.50
N VAL A 268 -20.92 -5.07 -0.20
CA VAL A 268 -22.07 -4.33 0.34
C VAL A 268 -22.09 -2.88 -0.17
N LEU A 269 -20.93 -2.22 -0.26
CA LEU A 269 -20.84 -0.89 -0.84
C LEU A 269 -21.09 -0.93 -2.36
N TRP A 270 -20.56 -1.94 -3.05
CA TRP A 270 -20.75 -2.12 -4.49
C TRP A 270 -22.22 -2.28 -4.90
N SER A 271 -23.04 -2.93 -4.06
CA SER A 271 -24.48 -3.05 -4.32
C SER A 271 -25.25 -1.73 -4.14
N ARG A 272 -24.57 -0.64 -3.72
CA ARG A 272 -25.11 0.71 -3.56
C ARG A 272 -24.31 1.70 -4.42
N PRO A 273 -24.57 1.78 -5.74
CA PRO A 273 -23.72 2.52 -6.68
C PRO A 273 -23.54 4.01 -6.37
N SER A 274 -24.55 4.67 -5.79
CA SER A 274 -24.45 6.07 -5.37
C SER A 274 -23.46 6.25 -4.22
N LEU A 275 -23.49 5.37 -3.22
CA LEU A 275 -22.52 5.38 -2.12
C LEU A 275 -21.12 4.98 -2.60
N TRP A 276 -21.02 4.03 -3.52
CA TRP A 276 -19.74 3.69 -4.14
C TRP A 276 -19.11 4.92 -4.82
N ARG A 277 -19.89 5.62 -5.66
CA ARG A 277 -19.44 6.84 -6.34
C ARG A 277 -19.09 7.95 -5.35
N PHE A 278 -19.84 8.09 -4.25
CA PHE A 278 -19.52 9.02 -3.17
C PHE A 278 -18.12 8.75 -2.60
N VAL A 279 -17.85 7.51 -2.18
CA VAL A 279 -16.54 7.13 -1.61
C VAL A 279 -15.41 7.27 -2.63
N GLN A 280 -15.65 6.96 -3.91
CA GLN A 280 -14.65 7.21 -4.96
C GLN A 280 -14.28 8.69 -5.07
N ARG A 281 -15.26 9.58 -5.03
CA ARG A 281 -15.00 11.02 -5.11
C ARG A 281 -14.25 11.53 -3.88
N GLN A 282 -14.54 11.01 -2.69
CA GLN A 282 -13.78 11.33 -1.48
C GLN A 282 -12.33 10.82 -1.58
N ALA A 283 -12.13 9.58 -2.00
CA ALA A 283 -10.80 9.01 -2.21
C ALA A 283 -9.95 9.84 -3.19
N MET A 284 -10.53 10.28 -4.30
CA MET A 284 -9.84 11.10 -5.30
C MET A 284 -9.62 12.55 -4.86
N ALA A 285 -10.33 13.02 -3.84
CA ALA A 285 -10.17 14.37 -3.30
C ALA A 285 -9.02 14.50 -2.29
N MET A 286 -8.46 13.37 -1.83
CA MET A 286 -7.36 13.37 -0.86
C MET A 286 -6.07 13.90 -1.51
N ASP A 287 -5.40 14.85 -0.85
CA ASP A 287 -4.12 15.39 -1.29
C ASP A 287 -2.96 14.66 -0.62
N PHE A 288 -2.21 13.91 -1.43
CA PHE A 288 -0.96 13.27 -1.06
C PHE A 288 0.19 13.79 -1.94
N SER A 289 0.23 15.09 -2.21
CA SER A 289 1.29 15.69 -3.03
C SER A 289 2.64 15.76 -2.31
N TRP A 290 3.73 15.77 -3.08
CA TRP A 290 5.08 16.00 -2.54
C TRP A 290 5.24 17.39 -1.91
N GLN A 291 4.40 18.36 -2.27
CA GLN A 291 4.44 19.70 -1.67
C GLN A 291 4.07 19.66 -0.18
N VAL A 292 3.08 18.84 0.19
CA VAL A 292 2.71 18.61 1.60
C VAL A 292 3.88 18.00 2.36
N ALA A 293 4.50 16.94 1.82
CA ALA A 293 5.66 16.30 2.44
C ALA A 293 6.86 17.27 2.57
N ALA A 294 7.14 18.06 1.54
CA ALA A 294 8.23 19.04 1.52
C ALA A 294 8.05 20.12 2.58
N LYS A 295 6.80 20.55 2.86
CA LYS A 295 6.52 21.50 3.94
C LYS A 295 6.92 20.94 5.31
N SER A 296 6.56 19.69 5.59
CA SER A 296 6.94 19.01 6.84
C SER A 296 8.45 18.85 6.99
N TYR A 297 9.15 18.48 5.91
CA TYR A 297 10.61 18.42 5.91
C TYR A 297 11.25 19.79 6.13
N ARG A 298 10.72 20.84 5.49
CA ARG A 298 11.20 22.22 5.67
C ARG A 298 11.08 22.66 7.13
N GLU A 299 9.93 22.42 7.77
CA GLU A 299 9.72 22.72 9.20
C GLU A 299 10.70 21.95 10.09
N LEU A 300 10.99 20.69 9.75
CA LEU A 300 12.02 19.92 10.44
C LEU A 300 13.41 20.54 10.27
N TYR A 301 13.81 20.93 9.06
CA TYR A 301 15.13 21.54 8.83
C TYR A 301 15.31 22.89 9.53
N TYR A 302 14.26 23.71 9.65
CA TYR A 302 14.34 24.95 10.42
C TYR A 302 14.54 24.73 11.93
N ARG A 303 14.07 23.61 12.48
CA ARG A 303 14.26 23.26 13.90
C ARG A 303 15.65 22.73 14.23
N LEU A 304 16.40 22.26 13.23
CA LEU A 304 17.76 21.72 13.38
C LEU A 304 18.86 22.77 13.16
N LYS A 305 18.48 23.98 12.72
CA LYS A 305 19.36 25.14 12.71
C LYS A 305 19.49 25.70 14.11
#